data_AF-X1I844-F1
#
_entry.id   AF-X1I844-F1
#
_cell.length_a   1.000
_cell.length_b   1.000
_cell.length_c   1.000
_cell.angle_alpha   90.00
_cell.angle_beta   90.00
_cell.angle_gamma   90.00
#
_symmetry.space_group_name_H-M   'P 1'
#
loop_
_entity.id
_entity.type
_entity.pdbx_description
1 polymer ?
#
loop_
_entity_poly.entity_id
_entity_poly.type
_entity_poly.pdbx_seq_one_letter_code
_entity_poly.pdbx_strand_id
1 'polypeptide(L)' 'SIRTTPAQAKKLIKALMEHERITESLAFKIVEIWPTHADDVKAIFAKERFTLKEDEIEDILQKLADHEKG' A
#
# COMPACT_ATOMS: atom_id res chain seq x y z
N SER A 1 -8.88 -1.21 15.27
CA SER A 1 -9.79 -1.99 14.42
C SER A 1 -9.01 -2.76 13.38
N ILE A 2 -9.33 -4.03 13.17
CA ILE A 2 -8.77 -4.84 12.09
C ILE A 2 -9.43 -4.37 10.78
N ARG A 3 -8.69 -3.68 9.90
CA ARG A 3 -9.20 -3.10 8.63
C ARG A 3 -9.59 -4.16 7.59
N THR A 4 -9.00 -5.35 7.65
CA THR A 4 -9.21 -6.40 6.64
C THR A 4 -9.00 -7.82 7.19
N THR A 5 -9.39 -8.88 6.47
CA THR A 5 -9.07 -10.26 6.89
C THR A 5 -7.60 -10.61 6.60
N PRO A 6 -6.99 -11.60 7.29
CA PRO A 6 -5.67 -12.12 6.91
C PRO A 6 -5.61 -12.61 5.46
N ALA A 7 -6.71 -13.15 4.92
CA ALA A 7 -6.79 -13.58 3.53
C ALA A 7 -6.79 -12.40 2.55
N GLN A 8 -7.55 -11.35 2.83
CA GLN A 8 -7.56 -10.12 2.03
C GLN A 8 -6.23 -9.37 2.14
N ALA A 9 -5.61 -9.29 3.33
CA ALA A 9 -4.28 -8.72 3.51
C ALA A 9 -3.24 -9.43 2.63
N LYS A 10 -3.26 -10.77 2.58
CA LYS A 10 -2.38 -11.54 1.70
C LYS A 10 -2.63 -11.27 0.22
N LYS A 11 -3.88 -11.05 -0.20
CA LYS A 11 -4.21 -10.66 -1.58
C LYS A 11 -3.70 -9.25 -1.89
N LEU A 12 -3.90 -8.31 -0.98
CA LEU A 12 -3.44 -6.94 -1.10
C LEU A 12 -1.90 -6.86 -1.19
N ILE A 13 -1.18 -7.60 -0.34
CA ILE A 13 0.29 -7.68 -0.41
C ILE A 13 0.75 -8.17 -1.79
N LYS A 14 0.11 -9.22 -2.32
CA LYS A 14 0.42 -9.73 -3.67
C LYS A 14 0.17 -8.68 -4.75
N ALA A 15 -0.98 -7.99 -4.69
CA ALA A 15 -1.33 -6.94 -5.66
C ALA A 15 -0.37 -5.74 -5.58
N LEU A 16 0.07 -5.36 -4.39
CA LEU A 16 1.06 -4.30 -4.21
C LEU A 16 2.42 -4.70 -4.79
N MET A 17 2.82 -5.96 -4.64
CA MET A 17 4.08 -6.49 -5.18
C MET A 17 4.10 -6.66 -6.71
N GLU A 18 2.96 -6.50 -7.41
CA GLU A 18 2.96 -6.42 -8.88
C GLU A 18 3.63 -5.14 -9.39
N HIS A 19 3.75 -4.14 -8.52
CA HIS A 19 4.44 -2.90 -8.82
C HIS A 19 5.96 -3.08 -8.68
N GLU A 20 6.72 -2.82 -9.77
CA GLU A 20 8.18 -3.07 -9.81
C GLU A 20 8.96 -2.33 -8.70
N ARG A 21 8.45 -1.19 -8.23
CA ARG A 21 9.06 -0.39 -7.15
C ARG A 21 8.69 -0.84 -5.73
N ILE A 22 7.73 -1.74 -5.56
CA ILE A 22 7.24 -2.15 -4.24
C ILE A 22 7.84 -3.50 -3.87
N THR A 23 8.75 -3.47 -2.91
CA THR A 23 9.31 -4.69 -2.31
C THR A 23 8.30 -5.32 -1.35
N GLU A 24 8.52 -6.59 -1.01
CA GLU A 24 7.71 -7.28 0.00
C GLU A 24 7.68 -6.50 1.33
N SER A 25 8.83 -5.98 1.78
CA SER A 25 8.89 -5.19 3.02
C SER A 25 8.06 -3.91 2.95
N LEU A 26 8.05 -3.22 1.80
CA LEU A 26 7.21 -2.05 1.59
C LEU A 26 5.73 -2.43 1.55
N ALA A 27 5.37 -3.53 0.86
CA ALA A 27 3.99 -4.01 0.81
C ALA A 27 3.45 -4.34 2.22
N PHE A 28 4.24 -5.03 3.05
CA PHE A 28 3.87 -5.28 4.45
C PHE A 28 3.67 -3.97 5.23
N LYS A 29 4.58 -3.01 5.08
CA LYS A 29 4.50 -1.71 5.76
C LYS A 29 3.27 -0.89 5.32
N ILE A 30 2.92 -0.93 4.04
CA ILE A 30 1.68 -0.31 3.50
C ILE A 30 0.45 -0.93 4.16
N VAL A 31 0.37 -2.26 4.20
CA VAL A 31 -0.79 -2.95 4.80
C VAL A 31 -0.85 -2.78 6.32
N GLU A 32 0.29 -2.65 6.99
CA GLU A 32 0.37 -2.37 8.42
C GLU A 32 -0.13 -0.96 8.76
N ILE A 33 0.33 0.05 8.00
CA ILE A 33 -0.01 1.47 8.24
C ILE A 33 -1.41 1.81 7.74
N TRP A 34 -1.85 1.17 6.65
CA TRP A 34 -3.11 1.42 5.97
C TRP A 34 -3.31 2.91 5.60
N PRO A 35 -2.44 3.48 4.73
CA PRO A 35 -2.50 4.89 4.37
C PRO A 35 -3.84 5.25 3.74
N THR A 36 -4.33 6.45 4.02
CA THR A 36 -5.63 6.94 3.50
C THR A 36 -5.48 8.20 2.65
N HIS A 37 -4.32 8.84 2.72
CA HIS A 37 -4.00 10.04 1.96
C HIS A 37 -2.62 9.91 1.29
N ALA A 38 -2.40 10.70 0.25
CA ALA A 38 -1.14 10.69 -0.51
C ALA A 38 0.09 10.94 0.37
N ASP A 39 -0.03 11.78 1.39
CA ASP A 39 1.09 12.11 2.27
C ASP A 39 1.48 10.93 3.19
N ASP A 40 0.52 10.08 3.57
CA ASP A 40 0.81 8.84 4.29
C ASP A 40 1.65 7.90 3.41
N VAL A 41 1.27 7.77 2.13
CA VAL A 41 2.03 6.97 1.16
C VAL A 41 3.44 7.55 1.01
N LYS A 42 3.58 8.86 0.77
CA LYS A 42 4.90 9.50 0.67
C LYS A 42 5.76 9.27 1.91
N ALA A 43 5.18 9.31 3.11
CA ALA A 43 5.90 9.07 4.36
C ALA A 43 6.45 7.63 4.45
N ILE A 44 5.74 6.64 3.90
CA ILE A 44 6.21 5.25 3.86
C ILE A 44 7.47 5.11 3.00
N PHE A 45 7.51 5.81 1.86
CA PHE A 45 8.58 5.78 0.86
C PHE A 45 9.66 6.84 1.08
N ALA A 46 9.57 7.68 2.11
CA ALA A 46 10.49 8.80 2.34
C ALA A 46 11.97 8.41 2.50
N LYS A 47 12.27 7.14 2.80
CA LYS A 47 13.64 6.60 2.92
C LYS A 47 14.17 5.97 1.63
N GLU A 48 13.33 5.82 0.62
CA GLU A 48 13.68 5.21 -0.65
C GLU A 48 14.46 6.19 -1.54
N ARG A 49 15.29 5.65 -2.44
CA ARG A 49 16.08 6.45 -3.39
C ARG A 49 15.29 6.86 -4.64
N PHE A 50 13.97 6.72 -4.60
CA PHE A 50 13.06 7.05 -5.69
C PHE A 50 11.84 7.77 -5.12
N THR A 51 11.10 8.41 -6.01
CA THR A 51 9.83 9.05 -5.69
C THR A 51 8.74 8.39 -6.52
N LEU A 52 7.62 8.09 -5.86
CA LEU A 52 6.44 7.61 -6.56
C LEU A 52 5.83 8.74 -7.39
N LYS A 53 5.31 8.38 -8.55
CA LYS A 53 4.45 9.26 -9.33
C LYS A 53 3.05 9.33 -8.70
N GLU A 54 2.28 10.34 -9.10
CA GLU A 54 0.95 10.58 -8.56
C GLU A 54 -0.03 9.43 -8.86
N ASP A 55 0.02 8.88 -10.07
CA ASP A 55 -0.74 7.69 -10.49
C ASP A 55 -0.41 6.44 -9.65
N GLU A 56 0.85 6.27 -9.27
CA GLU A 56 1.27 5.14 -8.42
C GLU A 56 0.75 5.30 -6.99
N ILE A 57 0.73 6.53 -6.46
CA ILE A 57 0.17 6.82 -5.15
C ILE A 57 -1.33 6.56 -5.14
N GLU A 58 -2.04 7.02 -6.17
CA GLU A 58 -3.47 6.78 -6.35
C GLU A 58 -3.79 5.28 -6.46
N ASP A 59 -3.02 4.51 -7.24
CA ASP A 59 -3.21 3.07 -7.38
C ASP A 59 -3.05 2.31 -6.05
N ILE A 60 -2.05 2.70 -5.23
CA ILE A 60 -1.85 2.13 -3.88
C ILE A 60 -3.08 2.42 -3.00
N LEU A 61 -3.54 3.67 -2.98
CA LEU A 61 -4.71 4.07 -2.18
C LEU A 61 -5.98 3.38 -2.64
N GLN A 62 -6.18 3.23 -3.94
CA GLN A 62 -7.33 2.52 -4.51
C GLN A 62 -7.32 1.04 -4.12
N LYS A 63 -6.16 0.37 -4.23
CA LYS A 63 -6.00 -1.03 -3.79
C LYS A 63 -6.34 -1.23 -2.32
N LEU A 64 -5.98 -0.27 -1.45
CA LEU A 64 -6.34 -0.30 -0.03
C LEU A 64 -7.86 -0.15 0.16
N ALA A 65 -8.49 0.80 -0.52
CA ALA A 65 -9.93 1.00 -0.46
C ALA A 65 -10.71 -0.25 -0.93
N ASP A 66 -10.27 -0.88 -2.02
CA ASP A 66 -10.90 -2.09 -2.58
C ASP A 66 -10.80 -3.30 -1.63
N HIS A 67 -9.82 -3.30 -0.72
CA HIS A 67 -9.56 -4.38 0.24
C HIS A 67 -9.95 -4.02 1.68
N GLU A 68 -10.46 -2.82 1.90
CA GLU A 68 -11.04 -2.41 3.18
C GLU A 68 -12.36 -3.18 3.38
N LYS A 69 -12.55 -3.74 4.58
CA LYS A 69 -13.87 -4.23 4.94
C LYS A 69 -14.77 -3.04 5.16
N GLY A 70 -15.89 -3.00 4.43
CA GLY A 70 -17.03 -2.15 4.76
C GLY A 70 -17.55 -2.39 6.17
#